data_AF-G5E3C3-F1
#
_entry.id   AF-G5E3C3-F1
#
_cell.length_a   1.000
_cell.length_b   1.000
_cell.length_c   1.000
_cell.angle_alpha   90.00
_cell.angle_beta   90.00
_cell.angle_gamma   90.00
#
_symmetry.space_group_name_H-M   'P 1'
#
loop_
_entity.id
_entity.type
_entity.pdbx_description
1 polymer ?
#
loop_
_entity_poly.entity_id
_entity_poly.type
_entity_poly.pdbx_seq_one_letter_code
_entity_poly.pdbx_strand_id
1 'polypeptide(L)'
;RRSFFPKHPDLQFAGALNPLDSPHHVRIDEESEYREGVVLDRPTKPGRGSFVNCGMRKEVQIDKQWGYKVRLAACLSAVFTECPYKDGYDLSIGTSERGSSVETVSLPKFRHAVIVFGGLKGLEYSVEGDQTLDISEPSIIFNHYLNTCPNQGSRTIRTEEAILIS
;
A
#
# COMPACT_ATOMS: atom_id res chain seq x y z
N ARG A 1 -5.04 9.16 -6.50
CA ARG A 1 -6.10 9.19 -5.46
C ARG A 1 -7.44 8.61 -5.92
N ARG A 2 -8.17 9.21 -6.88
CA ARG A 2 -9.51 8.72 -7.31
C ARG A 2 -9.57 7.27 -7.80
N SER A 3 -8.48 6.74 -8.35
CA SER A 3 -8.43 5.35 -8.83
C SER A 3 -8.24 4.32 -7.72
N PHE A 4 -7.72 4.72 -6.55
CA PHE A 4 -7.49 3.83 -5.41
C PHE A 4 -8.57 3.96 -4.34
N PHE A 5 -9.09 5.18 -4.16
CA PHE A 5 -10.12 5.49 -3.19
C PHE A 5 -11.32 6.08 -3.95
N PRO A 6 -12.45 5.35 -4.03
CA PRO A 6 -13.69 5.90 -4.56
C PRO A 6 -14.04 7.20 -3.82
N LYS A 7 -14.78 8.11 -4.48
CA LYS A 7 -15.29 9.29 -3.79
C LYS A 7 -16.21 8.85 -2.66
N HIS A 8 -15.73 8.99 -1.43
CA HIS A 8 -16.50 8.80 -0.22
C HIS A 8 -16.85 10.17 0.38
N PRO A 9 -18.06 10.38 0.90
CA PRO A 9 -18.42 11.63 1.59
C PRO A 9 -17.42 12.01 2.68
N ASP A 10 -16.90 11.03 3.43
CA ASP A 10 -15.91 11.26 4.49
C ASP A 10 -14.52 11.68 3.96
N LEU A 11 -14.22 11.38 2.69
CA LEU A 11 -12.94 11.72 2.05
C LEU A 11 -13.02 12.97 1.15
N GLN A 12 -14.19 13.61 1.06
CA GLN A 12 -14.41 14.74 0.15
C GLN A 12 -13.55 15.97 0.48
N PHE A 13 -13.18 16.13 1.76
CA PHE A 13 -12.34 17.23 2.25
C PHE A 13 -10.88 16.84 2.48
N ALA A 14 -10.48 15.60 2.17
CA ALA A 14 -9.10 15.13 2.39
C ALA A 14 -8.06 15.96 1.60
N GLY A 15 -8.47 16.60 0.50
CA GLY A 15 -7.64 17.51 -0.28
C GLY A 15 -7.43 18.91 0.33
N ALA A 16 -8.15 19.27 1.39
CA ALA A 16 -8.01 20.54 2.10
C ALA A 16 -6.99 20.47 3.27
N LEU A 17 -6.45 19.29 3.54
CA LEU A 17 -5.44 19.08 4.56
C LEU A 17 -4.05 19.44 4.00
N ASN A 18 -3.12 19.82 4.90
CA ASN A 18 -1.75 20.17 4.51
C ASN A 18 -1.16 19.05 3.64
N PRO A 19 -0.84 19.33 2.37
CA PRO A 19 -0.22 18.34 1.51
C PRO A 19 1.19 18.04 2.04
N LEU A 20 1.53 16.77 2.16
CA LEU A 20 2.92 16.36 2.14
C LEU A 20 3.43 16.69 0.74
N ASP A 21 4.28 17.71 0.58
CA ASP A 21 4.84 18.08 -0.73
C ASP A 21 6.00 17.12 -1.05
N SER A 22 5.66 15.84 -1.20
CA SER A 22 6.63 14.77 -1.38
C SER A 22 7.15 14.74 -2.83
N PRO A 23 8.41 14.28 -3.07
CA PRO A 23 9.02 14.28 -4.41
C PRO A 23 8.23 13.55 -5.50
N HIS A 24 7.32 12.66 -5.12
CA HIS A 24 6.43 11.93 -6.03
C HIS A 24 5.13 12.69 -6.38
N HIS A 25 4.86 13.86 -5.80
CA HIS A 25 3.74 14.74 -6.16
C HIS A 25 4.07 15.66 -7.36
N VAL A 26 4.57 15.05 -8.42
CA VAL A 26 5.04 15.72 -9.63
C VAL A 26 3.87 16.34 -10.41
N ARG A 27 3.99 17.61 -10.80
CA ARG A 27 2.96 18.28 -11.63
C ARG A 27 2.92 17.71 -13.04
N ILE A 28 1.85 17.98 -13.79
CA ILE A 28 1.67 17.43 -15.14
C ILE A 28 2.74 17.88 -16.15
N ASP A 29 3.28 19.08 -15.95
CA ASP A 29 4.23 19.79 -16.81
C ASP A 29 5.69 19.67 -16.35
N GLU A 30 5.91 19.07 -15.18
CA GLU A 30 7.23 18.90 -14.59
C GLU A 30 7.92 17.64 -15.15
N GLU A 31 9.20 17.71 -15.50
CA GLU A 31 9.92 16.51 -15.94
C GLU A 31 10.35 15.68 -14.73
N SER A 32 10.15 14.36 -14.81
CA SER A 32 10.61 13.41 -13.79
C SER A 32 11.00 12.10 -14.44
N GLU A 33 12.13 11.54 -14.01
CA GLU A 33 12.61 10.22 -14.43
C GLU A 33 11.64 9.11 -13.99
N TYR A 34 11.07 9.25 -12.79
CA TYR A 34 10.12 8.31 -12.22
C TYR A 34 8.78 8.99 -11.95
N ARG A 35 7.69 8.32 -12.31
CA ARG A 35 6.33 8.79 -12.04
C ARG A 35 5.46 7.64 -11.56
N GLU A 36 4.64 7.95 -10.57
CA GLU A 36 3.59 7.05 -10.12
C GLU A 36 2.51 6.93 -11.18
N GLY A 37 1.94 5.74 -11.33
CA GLY A 37 0.88 5.52 -12.29
C GLY A 37 -0.02 4.34 -11.95
N VAL A 38 -1.26 4.42 -12.43
CA VAL A 38 -2.26 3.37 -12.25
C VAL A 38 -2.46 2.65 -13.58
N VAL A 39 -2.30 1.33 -13.57
CA VAL A 39 -2.58 0.52 -14.76
C VAL A 39 -4.06 0.62 -15.09
N LEU A 40 -4.36 0.91 -16.34
CA LEU A 40 -5.71 1.05 -16.86
C LEU A 40 -6.27 -0.32 -17.22
N ASP A 41 -7.55 -0.52 -16.92
CA ASP A 41 -8.30 -1.70 -17.37
C ASP A 41 -8.63 -1.58 -18.87
N ARG A 42 -7.60 -1.72 -19.69
CA ARG A 42 -7.68 -1.68 -21.14
C ARG A 42 -7.08 -2.96 -21.71
N PRO A 43 -7.85 -3.78 -22.46
CA PRO A 43 -7.31 -4.97 -23.09
C PRO A 43 -6.25 -4.58 -24.12
N THR A 44 -5.12 -5.25 -24.06
CA THR A 44 -4.01 -5.10 -25.01
C THR A 44 -3.71 -6.43 -25.67
N LYS A 45 -3.14 -6.39 -26.89
CA LYS A 45 -2.71 -7.63 -27.57
C LYS A 45 -1.60 -8.30 -26.75
N PRO A 46 -1.48 -9.65 -26.79
CA PRO A 46 -0.36 -10.36 -26.18
C PRO A 46 0.98 -9.73 -26.58
N GLY A 47 1.87 -9.54 -25.62
CA GLY A 47 3.19 -8.91 -25.83
C GLY A 47 3.18 -7.38 -25.97
N ARG A 48 2.04 -6.69 -25.83
CA ARG A 48 1.96 -5.22 -25.85
C ARG A 48 1.92 -4.57 -24.46
N GLY A 49 2.05 -5.37 -23.39
CA GLY A 49 2.01 -4.90 -22.00
C GLY A 49 0.76 -4.08 -21.66
N SER A 50 0.88 -3.07 -20.80
CA SER A 50 -0.28 -2.36 -20.23
C SER A 50 -0.22 -0.86 -20.48
N PHE A 51 -1.38 -0.19 -20.47
CA PHE A 51 -1.44 1.27 -20.42
C PHE A 51 -1.52 1.75 -18.98
N VAL A 52 -0.80 2.81 -18.66
CA VAL A 52 -0.65 3.35 -17.31
C VAL A 52 -0.95 4.85 -17.35
N ASN A 53 -1.84 5.30 -16.46
CA ASN A 53 -2.05 6.71 -16.24
C ASN A 53 -1.07 7.23 -15.18
N CYS A 54 -0.04 7.94 -15.62
CA CYS A 54 0.99 8.53 -14.76
C CYS A 54 0.77 10.03 -14.46
N GLY A 55 -0.47 10.52 -14.56
CA GLY A 55 -0.79 11.94 -14.35
C GLY A 55 -0.28 12.86 -15.47
N MET A 56 0.11 12.30 -16.61
CA MET A 56 0.59 13.03 -17.79
C MET A 56 -0.55 13.29 -18.79
N ARG A 57 -0.31 14.17 -19.77
CA ARG A 57 -1.29 14.43 -20.87
C ARG A 57 -1.57 13.21 -21.73
N LYS A 58 -0.63 12.27 -21.80
CA LYS A 58 -0.75 11.01 -22.54
C LYS A 58 -0.48 9.85 -21.59
N GLU A 59 -1.21 8.77 -21.79
CA GLU A 59 -0.98 7.50 -21.11
C GLU A 59 0.38 6.93 -21.51
N VAL A 60 1.04 6.27 -20.57
CA VAL A 60 2.31 5.58 -20.79
C VAL A 60 2.02 4.11 -21.10
N GLN A 61 2.73 3.52 -22.06
CA GLN A 61 2.66 2.09 -22.34
C GLN A 61 3.88 1.41 -21.71
N ILE A 62 3.63 0.40 -20.86
CA ILE A 62 4.67 -0.47 -20.31
C ILE A 62 4.70 -1.79 -21.07
N ASP A 63 5.81 -2.51 -21.02
CA ASP A 63 6.01 -3.81 -21.66
C ASP A 63 5.41 -4.99 -20.87
N LYS A 64 5.12 -4.80 -19.58
CA LYS A 64 4.52 -5.80 -18.70
C LYS A 64 2.99 -5.79 -18.74
N GLN A 65 2.40 -6.97 -18.72
CA GLN A 65 1.00 -7.16 -18.33
C GLN A 65 0.93 -7.07 -16.81
N TRP A 66 0.30 -6.01 -16.31
CA TRP A 66 0.29 -5.72 -14.88
C TRP A 66 -1.13 -5.38 -14.42
N GLY A 67 -1.41 -5.61 -13.15
CA GLY A 67 -2.71 -5.39 -12.56
C GLY A 67 -2.77 -5.95 -11.15
N TYR A 68 -3.92 -5.78 -10.50
CA TYR A 68 -4.17 -6.32 -9.18
C TYR A 68 -5.55 -6.96 -9.14
N LYS A 69 -5.74 -7.89 -8.20
CA LYS A 69 -7.06 -8.42 -7.85
C LYS A 69 -7.45 -7.82 -6.51
N VAL A 70 -8.72 -7.42 -6.40
CA VAL A 70 -9.29 -7.00 -5.12
C VAL A 70 -9.89 -8.21 -4.44
N ARG A 71 -9.56 -8.41 -3.17
CA ARG A 71 -10.15 -9.42 -2.30
C ARG A 71 -10.63 -8.74 -1.03
N LEU A 72 -11.84 -9.05 -0.61
CA LEU A 72 -12.37 -8.63 0.68
C LEU A 72 -12.00 -9.70 1.72
N ALA A 73 -11.53 -9.27 2.88
CA ALA A 73 -11.30 -10.12 4.05
C ALA A 73 -12.19 -9.61 5.18
N ALA A 74 -12.88 -10.51 5.88
CA ALA A 74 -13.83 -10.12 6.94
C ALA A 74 -13.14 -9.58 8.20
N CYS A 75 -11.89 -9.98 8.42
CA CYS A 75 -11.05 -9.60 9.55
C CYS A 75 -9.56 -9.76 9.18
N LEU A 76 -8.66 -9.43 10.10
CA LEU A 76 -7.22 -9.45 9.86
C LEU A 76 -6.68 -10.86 9.62
N SER A 77 -7.12 -11.85 10.40
CA SER A 77 -6.76 -13.26 10.22
C SER A 77 -7.14 -13.78 8.83
N ALA A 78 -8.31 -13.39 8.31
CA ALA A 78 -8.77 -13.74 6.96
C ALA A 78 -7.87 -13.17 5.85
N VAL A 79 -7.05 -12.14 6.13
CA VAL A 79 -6.02 -11.71 5.18
C VAL A 79 -5.04 -12.86 4.92
N PHE A 80 -4.65 -13.60 5.96
CA PHE A 80 -3.66 -14.67 5.89
C PHE A 80 -4.27 -16.04 5.58
N THR A 81 -5.37 -16.39 6.25
CA THR A 81 -5.98 -17.74 6.13
C THR A 81 -6.69 -17.96 4.80
N GLU A 82 -7.21 -16.89 4.18
CA GLU A 82 -7.83 -16.92 2.84
C GLU A 82 -6.87 -16.44 1.74
N CYS A 83 -5.56 -16.61 1.95
CA CYS A 83 -4.54 -16.30 0.95
C CYS A 83 -4.76 -17.13 -0.33
N PRO A 84 -4.70 -16.52 -1.53
CA PRO A 84 -4.92 -17.23 -2.79
C PRO A 84 -3.75 -18.13 -3.20
N TYR A 85 -2.62 -18.07 -2.48
CA TYR A 85 -1.43 -18.85 -2.77
C TYR A 85 -1.41 -20.11 -1.90
N LYS A 86 -1.15 -21.26 -2.52
CA LYS A 86 -1.14 -22.57 -1.86
C LYS A 86 -0.23 -22.62 -0.63
N ASP A 87 0.91 -21.92 -0.70
CA ASP A 87 1.92 -21.89 0.36
C ASP A 87 1.77 -20.68 1.30
N GLY A 88 0.68 -19.92 1.17
CA GLY A 88 0.45 -18.68 1.91
C GLY A 88 1.35 -17.52 1.46
N TYR A 89 1.41 -16.48 2.29
CA TYR A 89 2.42 -15.43 2.17
C TYR A 89 3.67 -15.86 2.96
N ASP A 90 4.79 -16.06 2.26
CA ASP A 90 6.06 -16.48 2.87
C ASP A 90 6.89 -15.29 3.39
N LEU A 91 6.41 -14.05 3.16
CA LEU A 91 6.87 -12.84 3.80
C LEU A 91 5.68 -11.97 4.20
N SER A 92 5.61 -11.57 5.46
CA SER A 92 4.56 -10.70 6.00
C SER A 92 5.18 -9.50 6.69
N ILE A 93 4.73 -8.31 6.30
CA ILE A 93 5.23 -7.03 6.80
C ILE A 93 4.04 -6.22 7.30
N GLY A 94 4.05 -5.86 8.58
CA GLY A 94 3.13 -4.86 9.13
C GLY A 94 3.82 -3.50 9.17
N THR A 95 3.12 -2.44 8.80
CA THR A 95 3.66 -1.07 8.84
C THR A 95 3.15 -0.31 10.05
N SER A 96 4.05 0.33 10.81
CA SER A 96 3.70 1.16 11.97
C SER A 96 4.82 2.13 12.32
N GLU A 97 4.48 3.32 12.80
CA GLU A 97 5.46 4.27 13.37
C GLU A 97 6.24 3.68 14.57
N ARG A 98 5.64 2.67 15.25
CA ARG A 98 6.24 1.95 16.38
C ARG A 98 7.10 0.75 15.95
N GLY A 99 7.17 0.46 14.65
CA GLY A 99 7.99 -0.61 14.11
C GLY A 99 9.49 -0.30 14.15
N SER A 100 10.32 -1.31 13.89
CA SER A 100 11.75 -1.10 13.67
C SER A 100 11.99 -0.33 12.37
N SER A 101 13.03 0.50 12.30
CA SER A 101 13.35 1.26 11.09
C SER A 101 13.52 0.35 9.87
N VAL A 102 12.90 0.71 8.75
CA VAL A 102 13.09 0.03 7.45
C VAL A 102 14.54 0.13 6.98
N GLU A 103 15.28 1.16 7.40
CA GLU A 103 16.65 1.40 6.95
C GLU A 103 17.64 0.32 7.43
N THR A 104 17.30 -0.40 8.48
CA THR A 104 18.16 -1.44 9.08
C THR A 104 17.70 -2.86 8.76
N VAL A 105 16.59 -3.02 8.03
CA VAL A 105 16.04 -4.34 7.75
C VAL A 105 16.71 -4.99 6.54
N SER A 106 17.01 -6.28 6.65
CA SER A 106 17.36 -7.12 5.51
C SER A 106 16.21 -8.09 5.25
N LEU A 107 15.62 -8.00 4.07
CA LEU A 107 14.51 -8.89 3.69
C LEU A 107 15.05 -10.21 3.13
N PRO A 108 14.52 -11.37 3.57
CA PRO A 108 14.87 -12.65 2.98
C PRO A 108 14.34 -12.76 1.55
N LYS A 109 14.81 -13.74 0.78
CA LYS A 109 14.16 -14.11 -0.49
C LYS A 109 12.76 -14.65 -0.18
N PHE A 110 11.77 -14.19 -0.95
CA PHE A 110 10.36 -14.58 -0.80
C PHE A 110 9.72 -14.80 -2.18
N ARG A 111 8.57 -15.48 -2.21
CA ARG A 111 7.74 -15.67 -3.43
C ARG A 111 6.45 -14.85 -3.37
N HIS A 112 5.84 -14.75 -2.19
CA HIS A 112 4.57 -14.12 -1.93
C HIS A 112 4.65 -13.26 -0.67
N ALA A 113 4.92 -11.96 -0.86
CA ALA A 113 4.87 -11.00 0.23
C ALA A 113 3.45 -10.45 0.45
N VAL A 114 3.12 -10.13 1.69
CA VAL A 114 2.01 -9.28 2.07
C VAL A 114 2.52 -8.10 2.90
N ILE A 115 2.09 -6.89 2.54
CA ILE A 115 2.33 -5.67 3.31
C ILE A 115 0.98 -5.20 3.82
N VAL A 116 0.85 -5.01 5.14
CA VAL A 116 -0.41 -4.69 5.80
C VAL A 116 -0.32 -3.34 6.47
N PHE A 117 -1.29 -2.48 6.13
CA PHE A 117 -1.39 -1.12 6.62
C PHE A 117 -2.57 -0.98 7.58
N GLY A 118 -2.33 -0.27 8.69
CA GLY A 118 -3.38 0.10 9.63
C GLY A 118 -4.23 1.28 9.13
N GLY A 119 -5.40 1.44 9.74
CA GLY A 119 -6.22 2.65 9.61
C GLY A 119 -5.77 3.76 10.58
N LEU A 120 -6.67 4.69 10.91
CA LEU A 120 -6.40 5.79 11.84
C LEU A 120 -5.91 5.33 13.22
N LYS A 121 -6.40 4.18 13.69
CA LYS A 121 -6.04 3.58 14.99
C LYS A 121 -4.92 2.52 14.88
N GLY A 122 -4.21 2.46 13.74
CA GLY A 122 -3.18 1.46 13.50
C GLY A 122 -3.73 0.05 13.26
N LEU A 123 -2.82 -0.93 13.30
CA LEU A 123 -3.15 -2.35 13.15
C LEU A 123 -3.74 -2.95 14.43
N GLU A 124 -3.52 -2.28 15.56
CA GLU A 124 -4.04 -2.64 16.88
C GLU A 124 -5.56 -2.75 16.85
N TYR A 125 -6.24 -1.80 16.20
CA TYR A 125 -7.70 -1.85 16.05
C TYR A 125 -8.18 -3.07 15.24
N SER A 126 -7.39 -3.53 14.27
CA SER A 126 -7.74 -4.71 13.48
C SER A 126 -7.49 -6.01 14.24
N VAL A 127 -6.49 -6.02 15.12
CA VAL A 127 -6.21 -7.13 16.05
C VAL A 127 -7.30 -7.22 17.11
N GLU A 128 -7.64 -6.11 17.78
CA GLU A 128 -8.70 -6.05 18.81
C GLU A 128 -10.08 -6.46 18.27
N GLY A 129 -10.35 -6.17 17.00
CA GLY A 129 -11.61 -6.51 16.33
C GLY A 129 -11.70 -7.96 15.87
N ASP A 130 -10.60 -8.71 15.86
CA ASP A 130 -10.55 -10.09 15.35
C ASP A 130 -10.59 -11.10 16.49
N GLN A 131 -11.78 -11.69 16.72
CA GLN A 131 -12.01 -12.67 17.77
C GLN A 131 -11.22 -13.98 17.62
N THR A 132 -10.59 -14.21 16.46
CA THR A 132 -9.76 -15.39 16.22
C THR A 132 -8.31 -15.19 16.66
N LEU A 133 -7.90 -13.95 16.89
CA LEU A 133 -6.56 -13.59 17.34
C LEU A 133 -6.55 -13.36 18.86
N ASP A 134 -5.87 -14.22 19.61
CA ASP A 134 -5.66 -14.06 21.05
C ASP A 134 -4.31 -13.37 21.33
N ILE A 135 -4.16 -12.15 20.80
CA ILE A 135 -2.95 -11.34 20.94
C ILE A 135 -3.32 -9.87 21.15
N SER A 136 -2.45 -9.13 21.83
CA SER A 136 -2.57 -7.67 21.99
C SER A 136 -1.65 -6.88 21.07
N GLU A 137 -0.50 -7.46 20.70
CA GLU A 137 0.52 -6.77 19.89
C GLU A 137 0.50 -7.24 18.44
N PRO A 138 0.24 -6.34 17.46
CA PRO A 138 0.23 -6.72 16.04
C PRO A 138 1.57 -7.23 15.51
N SER A 139 2.69 -6.83 16.11
CA SER A 139 4.03 -7.23 15.68
C SER A 139 4.24 -8.76 15.64
N ILE A 140 3.49 -9.50 16.46
CA ILE A 140 3.62 -10.96 16.64
C ILE A 140 3.18 -11.74 15.39
N ILE A 141 2.26 -11.21 14.58
CA ILE A 141 1.71 -11.91 13.41
C ILE A 141 2.46 -11.62 12.11
N PHE A 142 3.50 -10.79 12.15
CA PHE A 142 4.30 -10.43 10.98
C PHE A 142 5.74 -10.92 11.10
N ASN A 143 6.37 -11.25 9.97
CA ASN A 143 7.80 -11.52 9.93
C ASN A 143 8.61 -10.24 10.22
N HIS A 144 8.11 -9.09 9.76
CA HIS A 144 8.67 -7.78 10.08
C HIS A 144 7.57 -6.79 10.45
N TYR A 145 7.84 -5.94 11.44
CA TYR A 145 6.97 -4.83 11.81
C TYR A 145 7.76 -3.53 11.72
N LEU A 146 7.51 -2.75 10.66
CA LEU A 146 8.45 -1.74 10.17
C LEU A 146 7.89 -0.32 10.24
N ASN A 147 8.75 0.61 10.61
CA ASN A 147 8.58 2.03 10.36
C ASN A 147 9.26 2.40 9.03
N THR A 148 8.45 2.71 8.01
CA THR A 148 8.92 3.05 6.66
C THR A 148 9.18 4.54 6.46
N CYS A 149 8.89 5.38 7.44
CA CYS A 149 9.18 6.81 7.42
C CYS A 149 9.81 7.26 8.75
N PRO A 150 11.07 6.86 9.03
CA PRO A 150 11.79 7.35 10.19
C PRO A 150 11.86 8.89 10.17
N ASN A 151 11.76 9.51 11.34
CA ASN A 151 11.79 10.98 11.47
C ASN A 151 10.67 11.71 10.71
N GLN A 152 9.48 11.10 10.61
CA GLN A 152 8.31 11.77 10.01
C GLN A 152 8.08 13.16 10.64
N GLY A 153 7.91 14.18 9.80
CA GLY A 153 7.66 15.55 10.24
C GLY A 153 6.20 15.82 10.64
N SER A 154 5.30 14.87 10.38
CA SER A 154 3.88 14.93 10.74
C SER A 154 3.57 14.06 11.95
N ARG A 155 2.52 14.41 12.71
CA ARG A 155 2.04 13.57 13.82
C ARG A 155 1.50 12.22 13.34
N THR A 156 0.86 12.20 12.17
CA THR A 156 0.27 11.01 11.56
C THR A 156 0.57 11.01 10.07
N ILE A 157 0.75 9.83 9.50
CA ILE A 157 0.78 9.61 8.04
C ILE A 157 -0.51 8.88 7.68
N ARG A 158 -1.28 9.38 6.71
CA ARG A 158 -2.52 8.69 6.32
C ARG A 158 -2.19 7.42 5.56
N THR A 159 -3.08 6.42 5.62
CA THR A 159 -2.86 5.12 4.97
C THR A 159 -2.54 5.25 3.48
N GLU A 160 -3.20 6.16 2.76
CA GLU A 160 -2.94 6.38 1.33
C GLU A 160 -1.57 7.01 1.03
N GLU A 161 -1.00 7.75 1.99
CA GLU A 161 0.35 8.31 1.90
C GLU A 161 1.37 7.23 2.28
N ALA A 162 1.07 6.46 3.33
CA ALA A 162 1.90 5.34 3.77
C ALA A 162 2.09 4.29 2.67
N ILE A 163 1.04 3.93 1.92
CA ILE A 163 1.13 2.97 0.81
C ILE A 163 2.15 3.40 -0.27
N LEU A 164 2.35 4.71 -0.45
CA LEU A 164 3.31 5.24 -1.44
C LEU A 164 4.73 5.39 -0.86
N ILE A 165 4.84 5.61 0.45
CA ILE A 165 6.13 5.75 1.13
C ILE A 165 6.77 4.38 1.39
N SER A 166 5.96 3.37 1.72
CA SER A 166 6.37 2.04 2.18
C SER A 166 6.85 1.09 1.08
#